data_AF-A0A948C455-F1
#
_entry.id   AF-A0A948C455-F1
#
_cell.length_a   1.000
_cell.length_b   1.000
_cell.length_c   1.000
_cell.angle_alpha   90.00
_cell.angle_beta   90.00
_cell.angle_gamma   90.00
#
_symmetry.space_group_name_H-M   'P 1'
#
loop_
_entity.id
_entity.type
_entity.pdbx_description
1 polymer ?
#
loop_
_entity_poly.entity_id
_entity_poly.type
_entity_poly.pdbx_seq_one_letter_code
_entity_poly.pdbx_strand_id
1 'polypeptide(L)' 'MMKYTEATDIQSKVINLTLAGKNIVGQSQTGTGKTAAFLIPLLQKIDTNQK' A
#
# COMPACT_ATOMS: atom_id res chain seq x y z
N MET A 1 -3.22 2.80 19.90
CA MET A 1 -2.03 3.06 19.06
C MET A 1 -2.06 2.06 17.91
N MET A 2 -2.22 2.49 16.65
CA MET A 2 -2.34 1.58 15.52
C MET A 2 -1.03 0.79 15.34
N LYS A 3 -1.11 -0.55 15.32
CA LYS A 3 0.05 -1.47 15.21
C LYS A 3 0.53 -1.59 13.76
N TYR A 4 1.21 -0.57 13.24
CA TYR A 4 1.84 -0.60 11.90
C TYR A 4 3.34 -0.93 11.96
N THR A 5 3.73 -1.90 12.76
CA THR A 5 5.15 -2.31 12.90
C THR A 5 5.53 -3.39 11.89
N GLU A 6 4.57 -4.17 11.42
CA GLU A 6 4.76 -5.24 10.45
C GLU A 6 3.72 -5.14 9.35
N ALA A 7 4.13 -5.43 8.12
CA ALA A 7 3.22 -5.46 6.98
C ALA A 7 2.32 -6.70 7.05
N THR A 8 1.03 -6.53 6.76
CA THR A 8 0.11 -7.66 6.58
C THR A 8 0.41 -8.41 5.29
N ASP A 9 -0.07 -9.65 5.14
CA ASP A 9 0.12 -10.46 3.93
C ASP A 9 -0.23 -9.71 2.63
N ILE A 10 -1.34 -8.98 2.62
CA ILE A 10 -1.76 -8.24 1.42
C ILE A 10 -0.84 -7.03 1.17
N GLN A 11 -0.38 -6.34 2.22
CA GLN A 11 0.56 -5.23 2.10
C GLN A 11 1.91 -5.71 1.56
N SER A 12 2.46 -6.81 2.09
CA SER A 12 3.73 -7.39 1.64
C SER A 12 3.70 -7.83 0.17
N LYS A 13 2.56 -8.34 -0.31
CA LYS A 13 2.37 -8.75 -1.72
C LYS A 13 2.19 -7.56 -2.66
N VAL A 14 1.55 -6.48 -2.19
CA VAL A 14 1.09 -5.37 -3.04
C VAL A 14 2.10 -4.22 -3.10
N ILE A 15 2.69 -3.81 -1.97
CA ILE A 15 3.46 -2.56 -1.88
C ILE A 15 4.58 -2.50 -2.93
N ASN A 16 5.39 -3.56 -3.04
CA ASN A 16 6.51 -3.60 -3.99
C ASN A 16 6.04 -3.56 -5.45
N LEU A 17 4.91 -4.18 -5.78
CA LEU A 17 4.34 -4.16 -7.13
C LEU A 17 3.80 -2.78 -7.49
N THR A 18 3.09 -2.13 -6.55
CA THR A 18 2.54 -0.78 -6.73
C THR A 18 3.66 0.25 -6.88
N LEU A 19 4.72 0.15 -6.07
CA LEU A 19 5.90 1.02 -6.19
C LEU A 19 6.58 0.88 -7.55
N ALA A 20 6.71 -0.36 -8.05
CA ALA A 20 7.21 -0.64 -9.39
C ALA A 20 6.28 -0.16 -10.54
N GLY A 21 5.14 0.48 -10.21
CA GLY A 21 4.21 1.04 -11.20
C GLY A 21 3.40 -0.02 -11.93
N LYS A 22 3.29 -1.24 -11.38
CA LYS A 22 2.50 -2.31 -11.98
C LYS A 22 1.02 -2.10 -11.68
N ASN A 23 0.18 -2.35 -12.68
CA ASN A 23 -1.26 -2.48 -12.49
C ASN A 23 -1.56 -3.82 -11.82
N ILE A 24 -2.36 -3.80 -10.76
CA ILE A 24 -2.59 -4.96 -9.90
C ILE A 24 -4.06 -5.03 -9.47
N VAL A 25 -4.55 -6.26 -9.28
CA VAL A 25 -5.82 -6.55 -8.64
C VAL A 25 -5.55 -7.33 -7.36
N GLY A 26 -5.96 -6.78 -6.22
CA GLY A 26 -5.76 -7.40 -4.90
C GLY A 26 -7.08 -7.81 -4.27
N GLN A 27 -7.26 -9.11 -3.99
CA GLN A 27 -8.41 -9.64 -3.27
C GLN A 27 -8.01 -10.08 -1.86
N SER A 28 -8.74 -9.63 -0.84
CA SER A 28 -8.66 -10.15 0.53
C SER A 28 -9.89 -9.72 1.34
N GLN A 29 -10.12 -10.32 2.52
CA GLN A 29 -11.27 -9.99 3.38
C GLN A 29 -11.18 -8.57 3.98
N THR A 30 -12.30 -8.05 4.52
CA THR A 30 -12.31 -6.77 5.25
C THR A 30 -11.39 -6.85 6.49
N GLY A 31 -10.73 -5.74 6.84
CA GLY A 31 -9.82 -5.69 8.00
C GLY A 31 -8.38 -6.17 7.76
N THR A 32 -8.02 -6.61 6.54
CA THR A 32 -6.65 -7.09 6.20
C THR A 32 -5.65 -5.99 5.86
N GLY A 33 -6.09 -4.72 5.83
CA GLY A 33 -5.22 -3.60 5.51
C GLY A 33 -5.03 -3.30 4.02
N LYS A 34 -5.96 -3.73 3.13
CA LYS A 34 -5.97 -3.35 1.70
C LYS A 34 -5.83 -1.85 1.48
N THR A 35 -6.52 -1.03 2.27
CA THR A 35 -6.48 0.44 2.15
C THR A 35 -5.06 0.96 2.30
N ALA A 36 -4.34 0.53 3.34
CA ALA A 36 -2.94 0.92 3.54
C ALA A 36 -2.02 0.33 2.45
N ALA A 37 -2.30 -0.89 1.95
CA ALA A 37 -1.54 -1.52 0.87
C ALA A 37 -1.52 -0.68 -0.42
N PHE A 38 -2.60 0.08 -0.70
CA PHE A 38 -2.65 1.00 -1.84
C PHE A 38 -2.21 2.42 -1.49
N LEU A 39 -2.58 2.94 -0.32
CA LEU A 39 -2.30 4.34 0.05
C LEU A 39 -0.81 4.59 0.35
N ILE A 40 -0.12 3.69 1.05
CA ILE A 40 1.31 3.86 1.36
C ILE A 40 2.14 4.11 0.08
N PRO A 41 2.09 3.23 -0.94
CA PRO A 41 2.87 3.46 -2.16
C PRO A 41 2.36 4.63 -3.00
N LEU A 42 1.06 4.99 -2.92
CA LEU A 42 0.53 6.19 -3.58
C LEU A 42 1.14 7.45 -2.96
N LEU A 43 1.11 7.56 -1.63
CA LEU A 43 1.64 8.70 -0.89
C LEU A 43 3.16 8.85 -1.10
N GLN A 44 3.90 7.74 -1.17
CA GLN A 44 5.34 7.76 -1.49
C GLN A 44 5.67 8.32 -2.88
N LYS A 45 4.70 8.32 -3.81
CA LYS A 45 4.87 8.87 -5.17
C LYS A 45 4.46 10.34 -5.29
N ILE A 46 3.82 10.90 -4.27
CA ILE A 46 3.42 12.31 -4.28
C ILE A 46 4.67 13.17 -4.07
N ASP A 47 4.99 14.00 -5.05
CA ASP A 47 5.96 15.06 -4.90
C ASP A 47 5.32 16.25 -4.18
N THR A 48 5.70 16.44 -2.91
CA THR A 48 5.14 17.52 -2.08
C THR A 48 5.68 18.90 -2.44
N ASN A 49 6.64 19.01 -3.36
CA ASN A 49 7.21 20.27 -3.81
C ASN A 49 6.61 20.79 -5.11
N GLN A 50 5.79 19.98 -5.80
CA GLN A 50 5.01 20.45 -6.95
C GLN A 50 3.85 21.33 -6.44
N LYS A 51 3.87 22.60 -6.84
CA LYS A 51 2.79 23.57 -6.62
C LYS A 51 1.72 23.49 -7.70
#